data_AF-A0AAD4LBV4-F1
#
_entry.id   AF-A0AAD4LBV4-F1
#
_cell.length_a   1.000
_cell.length_b   1.000
_cell.length_c   1.000
_cell.angle_alpha   90.00
_cell.angle_beta   90.00
_cell.angle_gamma   90.00
#
_symmetry.space_group_name_H-M   'P 1'
#
loop_
_entity.id
_entity.type
_entity.pdbx_description
1 polymer ?
#
loop_
_entity_poly.entity_id
_entity_poly.type
_entity_poly.pdbx_seq_one_letter_code
_entity_poly.pdbx_strand_id
1 'polypeptide(L)'
;TGPDDAADDSVYELLHMIDLAMYPAPAEESAVDDFAVLLLCALRYNMRGRVLRTRKDIPLVICGENRHAKMDMCIVNQNKILLLIQEDKQHMDNSDPEPQLIAEAITVFAANNQTCRQTSNLTPLDSKIMARITMKGTTPIFYKIKVTVALVTSIRGEAYPQEATTVYAHIPNIPRPNHRWSEGMKPLDNRQVILSCYEAFKQFVN
;
A
#
# COMPACT_ATOMS: atom_id res chain seq x y z
N THR A 1 -15.85 -4.67 -22.10
CA THR A 1 -14.69 -5.46 -22.53
C THR A 1 -14.36 -6.41 -21.41
N GLY A 2 -14.71 -7.68 -21.61
CA GLY A 2 -14.37 -8.77 -20.69
C GLY A 2 -12.95 -9.29 -20.96
N PRO A 3 -12.46 -10.27 -20.18
CA PRO A 3 -11.15 -10.90 -20.39
C PRO A 3 -10.99 -11.44 -21.82
N ASP A 4 -12.01 -12.14 -22.33
CA ASP A 4 -11.99 -12.79 -23.65
C ASP A 4 -11.89 -11.82 -24.85
N ASP A 5 -12.11 -10.52 -24.62
CA ASP A 5 -11.95 -9.48 -25.63
C ASP A 5 -10.51 -8.90 -25.67
N ALA A 6 -9.61 -9.37 -24.81
CA ALA A 6 -8.24 -8.85 -24.69
C ALA A 6 -7.37 -9.32 -25.86
N ALA A 7 -6.69 -8.37 -26.52
CA ALA A 7 -5.79 -8.65 -27.64
C ALA A 7 -4.38 -9.13 -27.19
N ASP A 8 -4.09 -9.06 -25.89
CA ASP A 8 -2.78 -9.35 -25.31
C ASP A 8 -2.95 -10.15 -24.01
N ASP A 9 -2.12 -11.19 -23.83
CA ASP A 9 -2.19 -12.10 -22.69
C ASP A 9 -2.01 -11.35 -21.36
N SER A 10 -1.21 -10.29 -21.33
CA SER A 10 -1.02 -9.48 -20.12
C SER A 10 -2.27 -8.69 -19.72
N VAL A 11 -3.06 -8.26 -20.71
CA VAL A 11 -4.34 -7.59 -20.49
C VAL A 11 -5.39 -8.61 -20.05
N TYR A 12 -5.42 -9.79 -20.69
CA TYR A 12 -6.29 -10.90 -20.27
C TYR A 12 -6.03 -11.26 -18.81
N GLU A 13 -4.77 -11.46 -18.43
CA GLU A 13 -4.36 -11.83 -17.07
C GLU A 13 -4.81 -10.78 -16.05
N LEU A 14 -4.57 -9.49 -16.32
CA LEU A 14 -5.02 -8.41 -15.43
C LEU A 14 -6.55 -8.37 -15.28
N LEU A 15 -7.30 -8.54 -16.37
CA LEU A 15 -8.76 -8.57 -16.33
C LEU A 15 -9.30 -9.78 -15.57
N HIS A 16 -8.68 -10.95 -15.76
CA HIS A 16 -9.03 -12.16 -15.01
C HIS A 16 -8.76 -11.98 -13.51
N MET A 17 -7.63 -11.36 -13.15
CA MET A 17 -7.31 -11.06 -11.76
C MET A 17 -8.26 -10.03 -11.12
N ILE A 18 -8.84 -9.11 -11.89
CA ILE A 18 -9.92 -8.25 -11.39
C ILE A 18 -11.10 -9.08 -10.93
N ASP A 19 -11.47 -10.13 -11.67
CA ASP A 19 -12.61 -10.97 -11.30
C ASP A 19 -12.33 -11.81 -10.06
N LEU A 20 -11.15 -12.42 -9.97
CA LEU A 20 -10.72 -13.19 -8.79
C LEU A 20 -10.62 -12.33 -7.53
N ALA A 21 -10.04 -11.13 -7.62
CA ALA A 21 -9.89 -10.23 -6.47
C ALA A 21 -11.22 -9.63 -5.98
N MET A 22 -12.26 -9.60 -6.83
CA MET A 22 -13.58 -9.08 -6.43
C MET A 22 -14.50 -10.14 -5.82
N TYR A 23 -14.26 -11.42 -6.10
CA TYR A 23 -15.09 -12.53 -5.64
C TYR A 23 -14.21 -13.64 -5.06
N PRO A 24 -13.61 -13.43 -3.88
CA PRO A 24 -12.83 -14.48 -3.23
C PRO A 24 -13.73 -15.69 -2.94
N ALA A 25 -13.20 -16.89 -3.17
CA ALA A 25 -13.89 -18.10 -2.79
C ALA A 25 -14.03 -18.15 -1.24
N PRO A 26 -15.16 -18.66 -0.70
CA PRO A 26 -15.32 -18.78 0.74
C PRO A 26 -14.17 -19.59 1.36
N ALA A 27 -13.54 -19.04 2.39
CA ALA A 27 -12.40 -19.63 3.12
C ALA A 27 -11.05 -19.70 2.38
N GLU A 28 -10.90 -19.07 1.22
CA GLU A 28 -9.61 -18.94 0.53
C GLU A 28 -8.96 -17.56 0.79
N GLU A 29 -7.63 -17.50 0.68
CA GLU A 29 -6.91 -16.22 0.67
C GLU A 29 -7.31 -15.44 -0.58
N SER A 30 -7.54 -14.14 -0.41
CA SER A 30 -8.04 -13.29 -1.48
C SER A 30 -6.95 -13.02 -2.53
N ALA A 31 -7.35 -12.97 -3.80
CA ALA A 31 -6.45 -12.71 -4.93
C ALA A 31 -6.05 -11.23 -5.08
N VAL A 32 -6.34 -10.39 -4.08
CA VAL A 32 -6.04 -8.95 -4.09
C VAL A 32 -4.54 -8.67 -4.16
N ASP A 33 -3.72 -9.43 -3.43
CA ASP A 33 -2.27 -9.28 -3.47
C ASP A 33 -1.71 -9.57 -4.86
N ASP A 34 -2.15 -10.66 -5.48
CA ASP A 34 -1.76 -11.05 -6.84
C ASP A 34 -2.22 -10.02 -7.88
N PHE A 35 -3.47 -9.56 -7.76
CA PHE A 35 -4.00 -8.48 -8.59
C PHE A 35 -3.15 -7.20 -8.45
N ALA A 36 -2.79 -6.82 -7.23
CA ALA A 36 -1.96 -5.64 -6.97
C ALA A 36 -0.58 -5.77 -7.62
N VAL A 37 0.02 -6.97 -7.66
CA VAL A 37 1.32 -7.21 -8.33
C VAL A 37 1.18 -6.84 -9.80
N LEU A 38 0.21 -7.46 -10.49
CA LEU A 38 0.02 -7.28 -11.92
C LEU A 38 -0.33 -5.83 -12.25
N LEU A 39 -1.22 -5.21 -11.47
CA LEU A 39 -1.60 -3.82 -11.65
C LEU A 39 -0.39 -2.87 -11.55
N LEU A 40 0.45 -3.03 -10.52
CA LEU A 40 1.61 -2.17 -10.31
C LEU A 40 2.72 -2.44 -11.35
N CYS A 41 2.87 -3.68 -11.81
CA CYS A 41 3.72 -4.02 -12.95
C CYS A 41 3.25 -3.35 -14.24
N ALA A 42 1.96 -3.46 -14.57
CA ALA A 42 1.35 -2.82 -15.74
C ALA A 42 1.50 -1.31 -15.71
N LEU A 43 1.35 -0.70 -14.53
CA LEU A 43 1.58 0.72 -14.27
C LEU A 43 3.08 1.06 -14.09
N ARG A 44 3.99 0.11 -14.25
CA ARG A 44 5.45 0.35 -14.23
C ARG A 44 5.96 1.00 -12.93
N TYR A 45 5.40 0.59 -11.80
CA TYR A 45 5.89 1.01 -10.47
C TYR A 45 7.25 0.38 -10.10
N ASN A 46 7.62 -0.71 -10.77
CA ASN A 46 8.84 -1.51 -10.58
C ASN A 46 10.03 -1.06 -11.47
N MET A 47 10.03 0.17 -12.00
CA MET A 47 11.11 0.66 -12.85
C MET A 47 12.37 1.10 -12.09
N ARG A 48 13.52 1.11 -12.76
CA ARG A 48 14.79 1.72 -12.30
C ARG A 48 15.32 1.14 -10.97
N GLY A 49 15.34 -0.18 -10.84
CA GLY A 49 15.86 -0.88 -9.66
C GLY A 49 14.85 -1.02 -8.51
N ARG A 50 13.60 -0.59 -8.73
CA ARG A 50 12.49 -0.85 -7.81
C ARG A 50 12.03 -2.31 -7.95
N VAL A 51 11.82 -2.98 -6.83
CA VAL A 51 11.37 -4.36 -6.79
C VAL A 51 10.09 -4.45 -5.97
N LEU A 52 9.07 -5.11 -6.52
CA LEU A 52 7.85 -5.47 -5.80
C LEU A 52 8.14 -6.68 -4.91
N ARG A 53 7.75 -6.57 -3.63
CA ARG A 53 7.99 -7.60 -2.62
C ARG A 53 6.71 -7.83 -1.84
N THR A 54 6.25 -9.06 -1.80
CA THR A 54 5.13 -9.49 -0.95
C THR A 54 5.65 -10.03 0.39
N ARG A 55 4.79 -9.98 1.41
CA ARG A 55 4.99 -10.62 2.74
C ARG A 55 6.28 -10.21 3.44
N LYS A 56 6.70 -8.94 3.30
CA LYS A 56 7.93 -8.45 3.92
C LYS A 56 7.70 -8.22 5.41
N ASP A 57 8.46 -8.92 6.23
CA ASP A 57 8.50 -8.72 7.68
C ASP A 57 9.57 -7.68 8.03
N ILE A 58 9.22 -6.74 8.91
CA ILE A 58 10.10 -5.67 9.37
C ILE A 58 10.03 -5.60 10.90
N PRO A 59 11.19 -5.66 11.58
CA PRO A 59 11.22 -5.47 13.02
C PRO A 59 10.93 -4.01 13.39
N LEU A 60 10.18 -3.84 14.46
CA LEU A 60 9.78 -2.57 15.03
C LEU A 60 9.95 -2.61 16.54
N VAL A 61 10.37 -1.50 17.15
CA VAL A 61 10.31 -1.35 18.60
C VAL A 61 9.11 -0.46 18.94
N ILE A 62 8.14 -1.01 19.67
CA ILE A 62 6.99 -0.28 20.24
C ILE A 62 7.06 -0.47 21.75
N CYS A 63 6.98 0.61 22.53
CA CYS A 63 6.95 0.53 23.99
C CYS A 63 8.10 -0.34 24.56
N GLY A 64 9.33 -0.12 24.06
CA GLY A 64 10.50 -0.92 24.43
C GLY A 64 10.52 -2.38 23.96
N GLU A 65 9.43 -2.92 23.40
CA GLU A 65 9.34 -4.30 22.94
C GLU A 65 9.62 -4.44 21.43
N ASN A 66 10.34 -5.52 21.07
CA ASN A 66 10.48 -5.91 19.68
C ASN A 66 9.19 -6.55 19.18
N ARG A 67 8.57 -5.92 18.19
CA ARG A 67 7.40 -6.36 17.44
C ARG A 67 7.77 -6.47 15.97
N HIS A 68 6.87 -7.09 15.20
CA HIS A 68 7.06 -7.36 13.78
C HIS A 68 5.87 -6.80 13.00
N ALA A 69 6.16 -6.06 11.93
CA ALA A 69 5.16 -5.58 10.99
C ALA A 69 5.27 -6.40 9.71
N LYS A 70 4.25 -7.21 9.44
CA LYS A 70 4.17 -8.06 8.24
C LYS A 70 3.31 -7.37 7.20
N MET A 71 3.97 -6.89 6.16
CA MET A 71 3.33 -6.16 5.07
C MET A 71 2.84 -7.12 4.01
N ASP A 72 1.64 -6.91 3.49
CA ASP A 72 1.12 -7.69 2.37
C ASP A 72 1.97 -7.46 1.11
N MET A 73 2.19 -6.19 0.75
CA MET A 73 3.05 -5.81 -0.38
C MET A 73 3.80 -4.49 -0.18
N CYS A 74 5.00 -4.42 -0.74
CA CYS A 74 5.78 -3.18 -0.78
C CYS A 74 6.63 -3.04 -2.05
N ILE A 75 7.00 -1.79 -2.35
CA ILE A 75 8.02 -1.47 -3.35
C ILE A 75 9.30 -1.09 -2.62
N VAL A 76 10.39 -1.75 -2.96
CA VAL A 76 11.72 -1.53 -2.38
C VAL A 76 12.67 -0.99 -3.43
N ASN A 77 13.53 -0.04 -3.06
CA ASN A 77 14.68 0.39 -3.86
C ASN A 77 15.89 0.59 -2.96
N GLN A 78 17.04 0.00 -3.30
CA GLN A 78 18.28 0.10 -2.51
C GLN A 78 18.05 -0.14 -1.00
N ASN A 79 17.29 -1.19 -0.67
CA ASN A 79 16.88 -1.57 0.69
C ASN A 79 15.94 -0.60 1.42
N LYS A 80 15.51 0.51 0.80
CA LYS A 80 14.48 1.40 1.32
C LYS A 80 13.11 1.02 0.79
N ILE A 81 12.11 1.02 1.65
CA ILE A 81 10.72 0.81 1.23
C ILE A 81 10.10 2.16 0.87
N LEU A 82 9.57 2.24 -0.35
CA LEU A 82 9.04 3.47 -0.95
C LEU A 82 7.51 3.53 -0.85
N LEU A 83 6.84 2.42 -1.19
CA LEU A 83 5.39 2.26 -1.17
C LEU A 83 5.04 0.98 -0.41
N LEU A 84 3.90 1.01 0.25
CA LEU A 84 3.27 -0.15 0.84
C LEU A 84 1.82 -0.21 0.38
N ILE A 85 1.37 -1.44 0.12
CA ILE A 85 -0.01 -1.78 -0.16
C ILE A 85 -0.45 -2.78 0.91
N GLN A 86 -1.58 -2.48 1.55
CA GLN A 86 -2.21 -3.29 2.58
C GLN A 86 -3.56 -3.78 2.07
N GLU A 87 -3.80 -5.09 2.10
CA GLU A 87 -5.13 -5.60 1.80
C GLU A 87 -6.08 -5.29 2.96
N ASP A 88 -7.29 -4.85 2.61
CA ASP A 88 -8.42 -4.76 3.52
C ASP A 88 -9.06 -6.15 3.69
N LYS A 89 -8.68 -6.82 4.78
CA LYS A 89 -9.15 -8.15 5.17
C LYS A 89 -10.40 -8.11 6.06
N GLN A 90 -11.18 -7.02 6.05
CA GLN A 90 -12.45 -6.92 6.80
C GLN A 90 -13.42 -8.09 6.57
N HIS A 91 -13.34 -8.75 5.40
CA HIS A 91 -14.13 -9.93 5.10
C HIS A 91 -13.77 -11.16 5.97
N MET A 92 -12.61 -11.17 6.62
CA MET A 92 -12.13 -12.24 7.50
C MET A 92 -12.25 -11.89 8.99
N ASP A 93 -11.90 -10.67 9.40
CA ASP A 93 -11.81 -10.31 10.82
C ASP A 93 -12.51 -9.00 11.22
N ASN A 94 -13.18 -8.34 10.26
CA ASN A 94 -13.88 -7.06 10.43
C ASN A 94 -13.03 -5.91 10.99
N SER A 95 -11.70 -5.99 10.91
CA SER A 95 -10.78 -4.97 11.41
C SER A 95 -10.56 -3.86 10.39
N ASP A 96 -10.54 -2.60 10.84
CA ASP A 96 -10.16 -1.47 9.98
C ASP A 96 -8.68 -1.59 9.56
N PRO A 97 -8.32 -1.59 8.26
CA PRO A 97 -6.94 -1.66 7.82
C PRO A 97 -6.15 -0.36 8.07
N GLU A 98 -6.82 0.78 8.32
CA GLU A 98 -6.16 2.08 8.44
C GLU A 98 -5.19 2.19 9.64
N PRO A 99 -5.55 1.75 10.87
CA PRO A 99 -4.61 1.71 11.99
C PRO A 99 -3.33 0.90 11.69
N GLN A 100 -3.47 -0.26 11.05
CA GLN A 100 -2.32 -1.09 10.65
C GLN A 100 -1.45 -0.36 9.63
N LEU A 101 -2.06 0.24 8.60
CA LEU A 101 -1.36 1.00 7.57
C LEU A 101 -0.53 2.15 8.17
N ILE A 102 -1.08 2.86 9.15
CA ILE A 102 -0.39 3.96 9.84
C ILE A 102 0.78 3.42 10.66
N ALA A 103 0.59 2.34 11.43
CA ALA A 103 1.65 1.70 12.19
C ALA A 103 2.80 1.23 11.28
N GLU A 104 2.48 0.65 10.13
CA GLU A 104 3.47 0.22 9.13
C GLU A 104 4.18 1.40 8.47
N ALA A 105 3.50 2.54 8.25
CA ALA A 105 4.16 3.75 7.77
C ALA A 105 5.24 4.25 8.73
N ILE A 106 4.94 4.25 10.03
CA ILE A 106 5.87 4.62 11.10
C ILE A 106 7.05 3.64 11.14
N THR A 107 6.74 2.35 11.03
CA THR A 107 7.74 1.27 11.02
C THR A 107 8.72 1.39 9.87
N VAL A 108 8.22 1.58 8.65
CA VAL A 108 9.07 1.76 7.48
C VAL A 108 9.95 2.99 7.63
N PHE A 109 9.40 4.11 8.10
CA PHE A 109 10.19 5.32 8.27
C PHE A 109 11.35 5.08 9.25
N ALA A 110 11.08 4.44 10.39
CA ALA A 110 12.10 4.06 11.37
C ALA A 110 13.15 3.11 10.76
N ALA A 111 12.73 2.08 10.03
CA ALA A 111 13.61 1.10 9.39
C ALA A 111 14.48 1.75 8.30
N ASN A 112 13.88 2.55 7.42
CA ASN A 112 14.60 3.28 6.37
C ASN A 112 15.65 4.22 6.95
N ASN A 113 15.33 4.94 8.03
CA ASN A 113 16.29 5.80 8.72
C ASN A 113 17.41 4.99 9.38
N GLN A 114 17.11 3.82 9.93
CA GLN A 114 18.13 2.93 10.46
C GLN A 114 19.07 2.42 9.37
N THR A 115 18.55 2.05 8.20
CA THR A 115 19.37 1.69 7.03
C THR A 115 20.25 2.85 6.57
N CYS A 116 19.76 4.09 6.61
CA CYS A 116 20.58 5.28 6.34
C CYS A 116 21.75 5.35 7.33
N ARG A 117 21.52 5.20 8.64
CA ARG A 117 22.58 5.24 9.67
C ARG A 117 23.66 4.17 9.47
N GLN A 118 23.28 3.01 8.96
CA GLN A 118 24.19 1.90 8.70
C GLN A 118 24.99 2.07 7.39
N THR A 119 24.60 3.02 6.54
CA THR A 119 25.21 3.25 5.23
C THR A 119 25.96 4.57 5.24
N SER A 120 27.30 4.54 5.15
CA SER A 120 28.19 5.69 5.39
C SER A 120 27.94 6.97 4.58
N ASN A 121 27.07 6.94 3.55
CA ASN A 121 26.78 8.05 2.65
C ASN A 121 25.32 8.54 2.69
N LEU A 122 24.49 8.06 3.64
CA LEU A 122 23.07 8.42 3.70
C LEU A 122 22.72 9.08 5.04
N THR A 123 22.23 10.31 4.98
CA THR A 123 21.71 11.00 6.17
C THR A 123 20.29 10.51 6.50
N PRO A 124 19.99 10.16 7.75
CA PRO A 124 18.62 9.93 8.20
C PRO A 124 17.76 11.18 8.04
N LEU A 125 16.47 11.01 7.80
CA LEU A 125 15.53 12.12 7.61
C LEU A 125 14.84 12.46 8.93
N ASP A 126 14.63 13.75 9.22
CA ASP A 126 13.83 14.18 10.36
C ASP A 126 12.34 13.93 10.16
N SER A 127 11.88 13.98 8.91
CA SER A 127 10.52 13.62 8.52
C SER A 127 10.44 13.15 7.08
N LYS A 128 9.39 12.39 6.75
CA LYS A 128 9.08 11.97 5.38
C LYS A 128 7.57 11.81 5.19
N ILE A 129 7.08 12.18 4.01
CA ILE A 129 5.74 11.78 3.57
C ILE A 129 5.81 10.35 3.05
N MET A 130 5.10 9.45 3.72
CA MET A 130 4.99 8.05 3.37
C MET A 130 3.75 7.86 2.49
N ALA A 131 3.96 7.44 1.24
CA ALA A 131 2.89 7.04 0.33
C ALA A 131 2.41 5.63 0.66
N ARG A 132 1.10 5.45 0.77
CA ARG A 132 0.47 4.20 1.21
C ARG A 132 -0.81 3.95 0.43
N ILE A 133 -1.18 2.68 0.27
CA ILE A 133 -2.43 2.27 -0.39
C ILE A 133 -3.07 1.18 0.46
N THR A 134 -4.37 1.27 0.71
CA THR A 134 -5.18 0.10 1.09
C THR A 134 -5.99 -0.38 -0.09
N MET A 135 -6.30 -1.67 -0.15
CA MET A 135 -7.11 -2.24 -1.23
C MET A 135 -8.21 -3.14 -0.67
N LYS A 136 -9.46 -2.84 -1.01
CA LYS A 136 -10.61 -3.73 -0.78
C LYS A 136 -11.09 -4.25 -2.11
N GLY A 137 -10.86 -5.55 -2.35
CA GLY A 137 -10.95 -6.10 -3.70
C GLY A 137 -10.02 -5.31 -4.63
N THR A 138 -10.56 -4.81 -5.73
CA THR A 138 -9.80 -4.00 -6.71
C THR A 138 -9.89 -2.50 -6.46
N THR A 139 -10.51 -2.04 -5.37
CA THR A 139 -10.66 -0.61 -5.08
C THR A 139 -9.57 -0.11 -4.14
N PRO A 140 -8.75 0.89 -4.55
CA PRO A 140 -7.76 1.48 -3.67
C PRO A 140 -8.30 2.65 -2.84
N ILE A 141 -7.68 2.88 -1.69
CA ILE A 141 -7.62 4.18 -1.01
C ILE A 141 -6.15 4.59 -0.93
N PHE A 142 -5.86 5.83 -1.34
CA PHE A 142 -4.50 6.37 -1.38
C PHE A 142 -4.23 7.25 -0.17
N TYR A 143 -3.11 7.04 0.49
CA TYR A 143 -2.76 7.73 1.73
C TYR A 143 -1.42 8.46 1.63
N LYS A 144 -1.36 9.63 2.27
CA LYS A 144 -0.12 10.36 2.55
C LYS A 144 -0.02 10.57 4.05
N ILE A 145 1.03 10.03 4.65
CA ILE A 145 1.25 10.08 6.09
C ILE A 145 2.58 10.79 6.35
N LYS A 146 2.56 11.95 7.00
CA LYS A 146 3.79 12.63 7.40
C LYS A 146 4.31 11.98 8.69
N VAL A 147 5.38 11.20 8.57
CA VAL A 147 6.04 10.57 9.72
C VAL A 147 7.26 11.39 10.11
N THR A 148 7.46 11.62 11.40
CA THR A 148 8.60 12.38 11.96
C THR A 148 9.42 11.52 12.92
N VAL A 149 10.68 11.90 13.15
CA VAL A 149 11.52 11.28 14.18
C VAL A 149 10.92 11.47 15.57
N ALA A 150 10.29 12.63 15.84
CA ALA A 150 9.60 12.89 17.11
C ALA A 150 8.49 11.86 17.35
N LEU A 151 7.64 11.59 16.35
CA LEU A 151 6.58 10.58 16.44
C LEU A 151 7.13 9.18 16.75
N VAL A 152 8.16 8.74 16.00
CA VAL A 152 8.81 7.44 16.24
C VAL A 152 9.40 7.35 17.64
N THR A 153 10.02 8.43 18.11
CA THR A 153 10.66 8.47 19.43
C THR A 153 9.62 8.40 20.55
N SER A 154 8.50 9.12 20.41
CA SER A 154 7.38 9.05 21.34
C SER A 154 6.82 7.62 21.45
N ILE A 155 6.56 6.96 20.32
CA ILE A 155 6.01 5.59 20.29
C ILE A 155 7.00 4.58 20.89
N ARG A 156 8.31 4.74 20.65
CA ARG A 156 9.33 3.87 21.25
C ARG A 156 9.42 4.01 22.76
N GLY A 157 9.34 5.25 23.26
CA GLY A 157 9.54 5.59 24.67
C GLY A 157 8.25 5.63 25.50
N GLU A 158 7.15 5.02 25.02
CA GLU A 158 5.85 5.00 25.71
C GLU A 158 5.26 6.41 26.00
N ALA A 159 5.64 7.40 25.19
CA ALA A 159 5.18 8.77 25.35
C ALA A 159 4.10 9.11 24.32
N TYR A 160 3.13 9.92 24.72
CA TYR A 160 2.16 10.49 23.79
C TYR A 160 2.85 11.57 22.92
N PRO A 161 2.72 11.52 21.58
CA PRO A 161 3.28 12.55 20.71
C PRO A 161 2.67 13.91 21.01
N GLN A 162 3.50 14.95 21.15
CA GLN A 162 3.03 16.31 21.39
C GLN A 162 2.40 16.94 20.15
N GLU A 163 2.83 16.50 18.97
CA GLU A 163 2.31 16.98 17.69
C GLU A 163 1.34 15.95 17.09
N ALA A 164 0.17 16.42 16.67
CA ALA A 164 -0.79 15.59 15.94
C ALA A 164 -0.20 15.16 14.59
N THR A 165 -0.36 13.88 14.27
CA THR A 165 0.03 13.35 12.95
C THR A 165 -1.15 13.49 12.00
N THR A 166 -0.97 14.24 10.91
CA THR A 166 -1.99 14.37 9.86
C THR A 166 -1.87 13.26 8.84
N VAL A 167 -2.97 12.53 8.65
CA VAL A 167 -3.14 11.51 7.61
C VAL A 167 -4.09 12.05 6.55
N TYR A 168 -3.65 12.06 5.29
CA TYR A 168 -4.52 12.41 4.17
C TYR A 168 -4.92 11.14 3.44
N ALA A 169 -6.22 10.93 3.26
CA ALA A 169 -6.78 9.86 2.45
C ALA A 169 -7.44 10.44 1.19
N HIS A 170 -7.21 9.79 0.06
CA HIS A 170 -7.90 10.06 -1.19
C HIS A 170 -8.59 8.79 -1.67
N ILE A 171 -9.91 8.88 -1.79
CA ILE A 171 -10.72 7.81 -2.32
C ILE A 171 -11.16 8.21 -3.73
N PRO A 172 -10.90 7.38 -4.77
CA PRO A 172 -11.27 7.70 -6.14
C PRO A 172 -12.75 8.08 -6.27
N ASN A 173 -13.01 9.21 -6.94
CA ASN A 173 -14.35 9.69 -7.23
C ASN A 173 -14.90 9.00 -8.48
N ILE A 174 -15.42 7.79 -8.30
CA ILE A 174 -15.93 6.94 -9.38
C ILE A 174 -17.40 7.27 -9.72
N PRO A 175 -17.88 6.97 -10.94
CA PRO A 175 -19.25 7.26 -11.38
C PRO A 175 -20.36 6.68 -10.49
N ARG A 176 -20.12 5.52 -9.87
CA ARG A 176 -21.09 4.81 -9.01
C ARG A 176 -20.53 4.64 -7.59
N PRO A 177 -20.50 5.71 -6.77
CA PRO A 177 -19.84 5.67 -5.46
C PRO A 177 -20.48 4.65 -4.50
N ASN A 178 -21.80 4.44 -4.57
CA ASN A 178 -22.51 3.48 -3.72
C ASN A 178 -22.19 2.01 -4.06
N HIS A 179 -21.64 1.75 -5.25
CA HIS A 179 -21.27 0.42 -5.72
C HIS A 179 -19.76 0.19 -5.74
N ARG A 180 -18.98 1.12 -5.16
CA ARG A 180 -17.51 1.08 -5.14
C ARG A 180 -16.97 -0.29 -4.74
N TRP A 181 -17.41 -0.80 -3.60
CA TRP A 181 -16.89 -2.04 -3.03
C TRP A 181 -17.40 -3.29 -3.74
N SER A 182 -18.60 -3.23 -4.35
CA SER A 182 -19.18 -4.37 -5.06
C SER A 182 -18.70 -4.47 -6.52
N GLU A 183 -18.34 -3.35 -7.14
CA GLU A 183 -17.93 -3.30 -8.55
C GLU A 183 -16.42 -3.15 -8.74
N GLY A 184 -15.76 -2.36 -7.88
CA GLY A 184 -14.34 -2.03 -8.02
C GLY A 184 -13.97 -1.59 -9.43
N MET A 185 -12.92 -2.21 -9.99
CA MET A 185 -12.40 -1.99 -11.34
C MET A 185 -13.07 -2.86 -12.42
N LYS A 186 -14.17 -3.57 -12.13
CA LYS A 186 -14.89 -4.33 -13.18
C LYS A 186 -15.44 -3.41 -14.27
N PRO A 187 -16.16 -2.32 -13.96
CA PRO A 187 -16.65 -1.41 -14.98
C PRO A 187 -15.51 -0.57 -15.57
N LEU A 188 -15.54 -0.35 -16.88
CA LEU A 188 -14.49 0.36 -17.59
C LEU A 188 -14.31 1.81 -17.10
N ASP A 189 -15.41 2.48 -16.77
CA ASP A 189 -15.44 3.86 -16.30
C ASP A 189 -14.85 4.00 -14.88
N ASN A 190 -15.17 3.08 -13.96
CA ASN A 190 -14.51 3.00 -12.66
C ASN A 190 -13.00 2.76 -12.83
N ARG A 191 -12.65 1.80 -13.70
CA ARG A 191 -11.25 1.43 -13.96
C ARG A 191 -10.45 2.61 -14.49
N GLN A 192 -10.98 3.38 -15.44
CA GLN A 192 -10.31 4.55 -16.00
C GLN A 192 -9.98 5.59 -14.92
N VAL A 193 -10.94 5.89 -14.03
CA VAL A 193 -10.72 6.83 -12.92
C VAL A 193 -9.67 6.30 -11.96
N ILE A 194 -9.79 5.03 -11.55
CA ILE A 194 -8.87 4.41 -10.59
C ILE A 194 -7.44 4.37 -11.15
N LEU A 195 -7.24 3.97 -12.41
CA LEU A 195 -5.94 3.97 -13.06
C LEU A 195 -5.33 5.38 -13.13
N SER A 196 -6.16 6.40 -13.42
CA SER A 196 -5.71 7.81 -13.43
C SER A 196 -5.23 8.26 -12.05
N CYS A 197 -5.91 7.82 -10.97
CA CYS A 197 -5.46 8.08 -9.60
C CYS A 197 -4.11 7.43 -9.31
N TYR A 198 -3.87 6.18 -9.73
CA TYR A 198 -2.56 5.54 -9.58
C TYR A 198 -1.47 6.32 -10.33
N GLU A 199 -1.70 6.67 -11.59
CA GLU A 199 -0.74 7.46 -12.37
C GLU A 199 -0.36 8.77 -11.67
N ALA A 200 -1.35 9.52 -11.18
CA ALA A 200 -1.13 10.73 -10.40
C ALA A 200 -0.39 10.46 -9.07
N PHE A 201 -0.61 9.30 -8.46
CA PHE A 201 -0.02 8.95 -7.16
C PHE A 201 1.46 8.59 -7.23
N LYS A 202 1.98 8.18 -8.40
CA LYS A 202 3.40 7.82 -8.60
C LYS A 202 4.38 8.89 -8.12
N GLN A 203 4.03 10.17 -8.23
CA GLN A 203 4.87 11.29 -7.79
C GLN A 203 5.24 11.25 -6.29
N PHE A 204 4.44 10.55 -5.47
CA PHE A 204 4.66 10.40 -4.04
C PHE A 204 5.51 9.17 -3.68
N VAL A 205 5.84 8.31 -4.65
CA VAL A 205 6.62 7.08 -4.43
C VAL A 205 8.09 7.33 -4.74
N ASN A 206 8.83 7.80 -3.74
CA ASN A 206 10.25 8.20 -3.80
C ASN A 206 11.10 7.60 -2.68
#